data_AF-A0A1M6PHT9-F1
#
_entry.id   AF-A0A1M6PHT9-F1
#
_cell.length_a   1.000
_cell.length_b   1.000
_cell.length_c   1.000
_cell.angle_alpha   90.00
_cell.angle_beta   90.00
_cell.angle_gamma   90.00
#
_symmetry.space_group_name_H-M   'P 1'
#
loop_
_entity.id
_entity.type
_entity.pdbx_description
1 polymer ?
#
loop_
_entity_poly.entity_id
_entity_poly.type
_entity_poly.pdbx_seq_one_letter_code
_entity_poly.pdbx_strand_id
1 'polypeptide(L)'
;MKNSLKAFSKQFFGGKYEQIGKSVSACVILFCSLRAAEIQLVISPFILFVTSTIFTAGAMWQALNSSHNAEMLQGFFLLPFDNNRLTMAYALAFSGHTLITKTALIWAIFFAISKQSAVQIATALFCGCNACFLTVAIYTLLEKKKCWVAGSWVICILGIMLSIRLPEIVFGIVAVSFGIAIWYLHNVDPYTFYRPICVGAIIHYTNKKGSIYIYLLRYLFTNKSYLVNKVGLAAVACFLPIFLGQFEGLNIKPIGFAILCLNTPICILISCDPCLEQAVRILPEQIIRFYGCYWLFISIIHVVVSTIYLCSWQVFNGNIAISDFLISVMFALQSALLSVLLEWLHPIRNWKIESDLWHHPRKYVVPALMMLIAVFVSIWPPLLWIWLCILPLECIGLICITRRI
;
A
#
# COMPACT_ATOMS: atom_id res chain seq x y z
N MET A 1 -32.34 -3.31 -6.65
CA MET A 1 -31.32 -2.82 -5.68
C MET A 1 -31.03 -3.84 -4.58
N LYS A 2 -32.03 -4.33 -3.81
CA LYS A 2 -31.78 -5.20 -2.64
C LYS A 2 -31.07 -6.52 -2.99
N ASN A 3 -31.42 -7.15 -4.11
CA ASN A 3 -30.83 -8.43 -4.52
C ASN A 3 -29.39 -8.28 -5.06
N SER A 4 -29.14 -7.26 -5.90
CA SER A 4 -27.81 -6.97 -6.43
C SER A 4 -26.85 -6.50 -5.33
N LEU A 5 -27.30 -5.60 -4.45
CA LEU A 5 -26.51 -5.13 -3.30
C LEU A 5 -26.14 -6.29 -2.38
N LYS A 6 -27.10 -7.15 -2.03
CA LYS A 6 -26.86 -8.32 -1.17
C LYS A 6 -25.84 -9.28 -1.80
N ALA A 7 -25.92 -9.50 -3.10
CA ALA A 7 -24.98 -10.36 -3.82
C ALA A 7 -23.56 -9.81 -3.78
N PHE A 8 -23.37 -8.53 -4.16
CA PHE A 8 -22.06 -7.87 -4.06
C PHE A 8 -21.53 -7.85 -2.63
N SER A 9 -22.37 -7.50 -1.64
CA SER A 9 -21.93 -7.47 -0.24
C SER A 9 -21.47 -8.85 0.25
N LYS A 10 -22.16 -9.94 -0.11
CA LYS A 10 -21.70 -11.29 0.24
C LYS A 10 -20.40 -11.66 -0.44
N GLN A 11 -20.17 -11.20 -1.66
CA GLN A 11 -18.93 -11.46 -2.38
C GLN A 11 -17.75 -10.74 -1.72
N PHE A 12 -17.92 -9.48 -1.32
CA PHE A 12 -16.84 -8.70 -0.70
C PHE A 12 -16.59 -9.00 0.78
N PHE A 13 -17.65 -9.28 1.55
CA PHE A 13 -17.53 -9.53 2.99
C PHE A 13 -17.46 -11.02 3.37
N GLY A 14 -17.58 -11.92 2.40
CA GLY A 14 -17.71 -13.36 2.59
C GLY A 14 -19.17 -13.78 2.80
N GLY A 15 -19.47 -15.06 2.53
CA GLY A 15 -20.84 -15.58 2.52
C GLY A 15 -21.63 -15.36 3.82
N LYS A 16 -20.93 -15.26 4.96
CA LYS A 16 -21.47 -14.96 6.30
C LYS A 16 -21.00 -13.59 6.86
N TYR A 17 -20.49 -12.70 6.02
CA TYR A 17 -19.97 -11.38 6.44
C TYR A 17 -18.79 -11.45 7.44
N GLU A 18 -18.02 -12.53 7.42
CA GLU A 18 -16.91 -12.78 8.35
C GLU A 18 -15.86 -11.66 8.34
N GLN A 19 -15.64 -11.03 7.18
CA GLN A 19 -14.67 -9.96 7.03
C GLN A 19 -15.05 -8.71 7.84
N ILE A 20 -16.35 -8.44 8.03
CA ILE A 20 -16.82 -7.33 8.88
C ILE A 20 -16.42 -7.61 10.33
N GLY A 21 -16.74 -8.81 10.83
CA GLY A 21 -16.41 -9.20 12.20
C GLY A 21 -14.91 -9.13 12.48
N LYS A 22 -14.09 -9.64 11.56
CA LYS A 22 -12.62 -9.59 11.67
C LYS A 22 -12.09 -8.16 11.71
N SER A 23 -12.57 -7.30 10.82
CA SER A 23 -12.11 -5.90 10.75
C SER A 23 -12.55 -5.10 11.98
N VAL A 24 -13.80 -5.24 12.41
CA VAL A 24 -14.30 -4.56 13.62
C VAL A 24 -13.52 -5.03 14.86
N SER A 25 -13.26 -6.33 14.99
CA SER A 25 -12.43 -6.87 16.07
C SER A 25 -11.02 -6.27 16.05
N ALA A 26 -10.39 -6.20 14.88
CA ALA A 26 -9.08 -5.58 14.71
C ALA A 26 -9.10 -4.09 15.10
N CYS A 27 -10.12 -3.33 14.70
CA CYS A 27 -10.27 -1.93 15.08
C CYS A 27 -10.39 -1.75 16.60
N VAL A 28 -11.18 -2.59 17.27
CA VAL A 28 -11.35 -2.56 18.73
C VAL A 28 -10.04 -2.88 19.44
N ILE A 29 -9.36 -3.96 19.04
CA ILE A 29 -8.06 -4.34 19.63
C ILE A 29 -7.06 -3.19 19.49
N LEU A 30 -6.94 -2.64 18.29
CA LEU A 30 -6.01 -1.56 17.97
C LEU A 30 -6.32 -0.27 18.76
N PHE A 31 -7.59 0.10 18.84
CA PHE A 31 -8.04 1.27 19.60
C PHE A 31 -7.73 1.10 21.10
N CYS A 32 -8.07 -0.06 21.65
CA CYS A 32 -7.80 -0.38 23.05
C CYS A 32 -6.30 -0.42 23.35
N SER A 33 -5.47 -1.03 22.49
CA SER A 33 -4.02 -1.12 22.70
C SER A 33 -3.35 0.25 22.70
N LEU A 34 -3.73 1.12 21.75
CA LEU A 34 -3.16 2.47 21.66
C LEU A 34 -3.59 3.35 22.83
N ARG A 35 -4.85 3.23 23.26
CA ARG A 35 -5.36 3.96 24.42
C ARG A 35 -4.71 3.49 25.72
N ALA A 36 -4.46 2.19 25.84
CA ALA A 36 -3.72 1.61 26.98
C ALA A 36 -2.24 2.02 27.00
N ALA A 37 -1.65 2.29 25.84
CA ALA A 37 -0.29 2.80 25.74
C ALA A 37 -0.14 4.30 26.11
N GLU A 38 -1.24 4.98 26.47
CA GLU A 38 -1.30 6.41 26.86
C GLU A 38 -0.67 7.40 25.86
N ILE A 39 -0.49 6.99 24.60
CA ILE A 39 0.07 7.84 23.54
C ILE A 39 -0.98 8.90 23.17
N GLN A 40 -0.75 10.15 23.56
CA GLN A 40 -1.59 11.29 23.19
C GLN A 40 -0.84 12.23 22.24
N LEU A 41 -1.36 12.40 21.02
CA LEU A 41 -0.83 13.37 20.05
C LEU A 41 -1.88 14.45 19.75
N VAL A 42 -1.40 15.70 19.71
CA VAL A 42 -2.19 16.85 19.25
C VAL A 42 -2.19 16.84 17.72
N ILE A 43 -3.24 16.28 17.13
CA ILE A 43 -3.38 16.18 15.67
C ILE A 43 -4.32 17.28 15.19
N SER A 44 -3.84 18.07 14.22
CA SER A 44 -4.66 19.11 13.61
C SER A 44 -5.81 18.50 12.79
N PRO A 45 -7.05 19.02 12.87
CA PRO A 45 -8.22 18.43 12.22
C PRO A 45 -8.08 18.25 10.70
N PHE A 46 -7.33 19.13 10.02
CA PHE A 46 -7.11 19.00 8.57
C PHE A 46 -6.35 17.71 8.23
N ILE A 47 -5.41 17.28 9.08
CA ILE A 47 -4.63 16.04 8.87
C ILE A 47 -5.58 14.85 8.87
N LEU A 48 -6.53 14.82 9.81
CA LEU A 48 -7.56 13.79 9.88
C LEU A 48 -8.42 13.77 8.61
N PHE A 49 -8.88 14.92 8.13
CA PHE A 49 -9.75 15.01 6.94
C PHE A 49 -9.03 14.62 5.66
N VAL A 50 -7.82 15.13 5.46
CA VAL A 50 -6.98 14.81 4.30
C VAL A 50 -6.58 13.34 4.32
N THR A 51 -6.19 12.80 5.48
CA THR A 51 -5.83 11.38 5.59
C THR A 51 -7.04 10.49 5.33
N SER A 52 -8.20 10.81 5.93
CA SER A 52 -9.46 10.09 5.68
C SER A 52 -9.79 10.09 4.19
N THR A 53 -9.59 11.20 3.50
CA THR A 53 -9.93 11.31 2.07
C THR A 53 -8.94 10.60 1.17
N ILE A 54 -7.64 10.90 1.28
CA ILE A 54 -6.60 10.36 0.41
C ILE A 54 -6.46 8.85 0.59
N PHE A 55 -6.45 8.37 1.84
CA PHE A 55 -6.32 6.94 2.10
C PHE A 55 -7.53 6.17 1.58
N THR A 56 -8.75 6.67 1.86
CA THR A 56 -9.97 6.04 1.38
C THR A 56 -10.05 6.03 -0.15
N ALA A 57 -9.68 7.13 -0.80
CA ALA A 57 -9.64 7.22 -2.25
C ALA A 57 -8.61 6.25 -2.85
N GLY A 58 -7.42 6.18 -2.27
CA GLY A 58 -6.37 5.25 -2.71
C GLY A 58 -6.80 3.78 -2.57
N ALA A 59 -7.33 3.40 -1.41
CA ALA A 59 -7.84 2.06 -1.16
C ALA A 59 -8.99 1.68 -2.11
N MET A 60 -9.92 2.63 -2.33
CA MET A 60 -11.04 2.44 -3.26
C MET A 60 -10.55 2.31 -4.71
N TRP A 61 -9.59 3.13 -5.14
CA TRP A 61 -9.01 3.08 -6.48
C TRP A 61 -8.31 1.75 -6.75
N GLN A 62 -7.55 1.26 -5.76
CA GLN A 62 -6.91 -0.04 -5.82
C GLN A 62 -7.94 -1.17 -5.91
N ALA A 63 -9.02 -1.08 -5.12
CA ALA A 63 -10.10 -2.07 -5.14
C ALA A 63 -10.81 -2.10 -6.50
N LEU A 64 -11.09 -0.94 -7.11
CA LEU A 64 -11.74 -0.82 -8.42
C LEU A 64 -10.87 -1.39 -9.56
N ASN A 65 -9.55 -1.18 -9.51
CA ASN A 65 -8.63 -1.61 -10.56
C ASN A 65 -8.16 -3.07 -10.43
N SER A 66 -8.75 -3.86 -9.52
CA SER A 66 -8.41 -5.28 -9.37
C SER A 66 -9.00 -6.13 -10.51
N SER A 67 -8.24 -7.11 -10.99
CA SER A 67 -8.62 -7.98 -12.12
C SER A 67 -9.82 -8.88 -11.79
N HIS A 68 -9.95 -9.30 -10.53
CA HIS A 68 -11.06 -10.15 -10.06
C HIS A 68 -12.44 -9.50 -10.26
N ASN A 69 -12.50 -8.17 -10.33
CA ASN A 69 -13.75 -7.45 -10.58
C ASN A 69 -14.33 -7.76 -11.95
N ALA A 70 -13.49 -8.03 -12.95
CA ALA A 70 -13.93 -8.32 -14.31
C ALA A 70 -14.71 -9.64 -14.36
N GLU A 71 -14.17 -10.69 -13.75
CA GLU A 71 -14.82 -12.01 -13.64
C GLU A 71 -16.15 -11.91 -12.89
N MET A 72 -16.15 -11.17 -11.78
CA MET A 72 -17.36 -10.91 -10.99
C MET A 72 -18.43 -10.20 -11.84
N LEU A 73 -18.08 -9.07 -12.47
CA LEU A 73 -19.01 -8.28 -13.27
C LEU A 73 -19.56 -9.08 -14.46
N GLN A 74 -18.75 -9.94 -15.07
CA GLN A 74 -19.19 -10.83 -16.14
C GLN A 74 -20.34 -11.73 -15.68
N GLY A 75 -20.25 -12.33 -14.48
CA GLY A 75 -21.33 -13.13 -13.90
C GLY A 75 -22.63 -12.33 -13.68
N PHE A 76 -22.52 -11.07 -13.26
CA PHE A 76 -23.68 -10.19 -13.08
C PHE A 76 -24.30 -9.72 -14.39
N PHE A 77 -23.49 -9.52 -15.44
CA PHE A 77 -24.00 -9.11 -16.75
C PHE A 77 -24.79 -10.21 -17.48
N LEU A 78 -24.66 -11.47 -17.05
CA LEU A 78 -25.46 -12.59 -17.57
C LEU A 78 -26.90 -12.62 -17.01
N LEU A 79 -27.18 -11.88 -15.94
CA LEU A 79 -28.50 -11.78 -15.32
C LEU A 79 -29.24 -10.55 -15.85
N PRO A 80 -30.59 -10.50 -15.81
CA PRO A 80 -31.31 -9.27 -16.09
C PRO A 80 -31.04 -8.22 -15.00
N PHE A 81 -30.59 -7.02 -15.38
CA PHE A 81 -30.30 -5.92 -14.45
C PHE A 81 -30.72 -4.55 -14.98
N ASP A 82 -31.00 -3.61 -14.06
CA ASP A 82 -31.16 -2.19 -14.37
C ASP A 82 -29.80 -1.48 -14.23
N ASN A 83 -29.36 -0.72 -15.25
CA ASN A 83 -28.04 -0.06 -15.27
C ASN A 83 -27.78 0.76 -14.01
N ASN A 84 -28.66 1.72 -13.71
CA ASN A 84 -28.51 2.66 -12.60
C ASN A 84 -28.47 1.94 -11.25
N ARG A 85 -29.30 0.90 -11.09
CA ARG A 85 -29.37 0.12 -9.84
C ARG A 85 -28.16 -0.79 -9.67
N LEU A 86 -27.58 -1.30 -10.76
CA LEU A 86 -26.37 -2.11 -10.71
C LEU A 86 -25.17 -1.23 -10.34
N THR A 87 -25.00 -0.08 -11.01
CA THR A 87 -23.94 0.89 -10.71
C THR A 87 -24.01 1.37 -9.25
N MET A 88 -25.19 1.75 -8.77
CA MET A 88 -25.37 2.18 -7.38
C MET A 88 -25.13 1.05 -6.38
N ALA A 89 -25.60 -0.18 -6.67
CA ALA A 89 -25.35 -1.33 -5.80
C ALA A 89 -23.85 -1.68 -5.74
N TYR A 90 -23.16 -1.61 -6.88
CA TYR A 90 -21.72 -1.82 -7.00
C TYR A 90 -20.95 -0.77 -6.19
N ALA A 91 -21.24 0.52 -6.42
CA ALA A 91 -20.61 1.63 -5.70
C ALA A 91 -20.83 1.53 -4.19
N LEU A 92 -22.06 1.24 -3.74
CA LEU A 92 -22.38 1.07 -2.31
C LEU A 92 -21.65 -0.11 -1.68
N ALA A 93 -21.64 -1.27 -2.35
CA ALA A 93 -20.99 -2.47 -1.81
C ALA A 93 -19.47 -2.29 -1.69
N PHE A 94 -18.82 -1.73 -2.72
CA PHE A 94 -17.39 -1.42 -2.68
C PHE A 94 -17.07 -0.35 -1.63
N SER A 95 -17.86 0.71 -1.56
CA SER A 95 -17.65 1.77 -0.57
C SER A 95 -17.75 1.20 0.85
N GLY A 96 -18.77 0.41 1.13
CA GLY A 96 -18.92 -0.27 2.42
C GLY A 96 -17.73 -1.19 2.72
N HIS A 97 -17.30 -1.98 1.75
CA HIS A 97 -16.15 -2.87 1.92
C HIS A 97 -14.87 -2.09 2.23
N THR A 98 -14.55 -1.07 1.44
CA THR A 98 -13.36 -0.23 1.64
C THR A 98 -13.39 0.47 2.99
N LEU A 99 -14.54 1.06 3.36
CA LEU A 99 -14.66 1.79 4.62
C LEU A 99 -14.46 0.87 5.83
N ILE A 100 -15.16 -0.27 5.85
CA ILE A 100 -15.12 -1.18 6.99
C ILE A 100 -13.77 -1.91 7.10
N THR A 101 -13.19 -2.33 5.98
CA THR A 101 -12.00 -3.20 6.02
C THR A 101 -10.67 -2.47 5.99
N LYS A 102 -10.64 -1.23 5.48
CA LYS A 102 -9.40 -0.46 5.33
C LYS A 102 -9.44 0.83 6.15
N THR A 103 -10.43 1.69 5.93
CA THR A 103 -10.41 3.06 6.48
C THR A 103 -10.76 3.09 7.96
N ALA A 104 -11.61 2.17 8.42
CA ALA A 104 -11.96 2.02 9.83
C ALA A 104 -10.73 1.79 10.73
N LEU A 105 -9.72 1.06 10.25
CA LEU A 105 -8.47 0.87 10.99
C LEU A 105 -7.73 2.19 11.21
N ILE A 106 -7.68 3.05 10.19
CA ILE A 106 -7.07 4.37 10.32
C ILE A 106 -7.85 5.24 11.30
N TRP A 107 -9.17 5.26 11.20
CA TRP A 107 -10.00 5.99 12.16
C TRP A 107 -9.81 5.49 13.59
N ALA A 108 -9.68 4.18 13.79
CA ALA A 108 -9.37 3.61 15.10
C ALA A 108 -8.05 4.14 15.67
N ILE A 109 -7.00 4.28 14.85
CA ILE A 109 -5.72 4.87 15.27
C ILE A 109 -5.91 6.34 15.67
N PHE A 110 -6.46 7.15 14.76
CA PHE A 110 -6.58 8.59 15.00
C PHE A 110 -7.47 8.92 16.20
N PHE A 111 -8.58 8.21 16.37
CA PHE A 111 -9.50 8.40 17.50
C PHE A 111 -8.94 7.86 18.81
N ALA A 112 -8.01 6.89 18.78
CA ALA A 112 -7.33 6.42 19.98
C ALA A 112 -6.27 7.41 20.47
N ILE A 113 -5.50 7.97 19.55
CA ILE A 113 -4.31 8.79 19.85
C ILE A 113 -4.68 10.26 20.07
N SER A 114 -5.77 10.75 19.50
CA SER A 114 -6.14 12.17 19.56
C SER A 114 -7.55 12.38 20.11
N LYS A 115 -7.68 13.33 21.04
CA LYS A 115 -8.99 13.82 21.51
C LYS A 115 -9.59 14.73 20.44
N GLN A 116 -10.63 14.25 19.75
CA GLN A 116 -11.33 14.99 18.70
C GLN A 116 -12.76 15.32 19.16
N SER A 117 -13.31 16.43 18.68
CA SER A 117 -14.72 16.78 18.93
C SER A 117 -15.66 15.88 18.14
N ALA A 118 -16.91 15.74 18.59
CA ALA A 118 -17.92 14.95 17.87
C ALA A 118 -18.11 15.44 16.42
N VAL A 119 -18.02 16.75 16.19
CA VAL A 119 -18.10 17.36 14.85
C VAL A 119 -16.93 16.93 13.98
N GLN A 120 -15.70 16.93 14.50
CA GLN A 120 -14.52 16.48 13.75
C GLN A 120 -14.60 15.01 13.37
N ILE A 121 -15.11 14.16 14.27
CA ILE A 121 -15.34 12.73 13.99
C ILE A 121 -16.37 12.58 12.86
N ALA A 122 -17.51 13.26 12.96
CA ALA A 122 -18.55 13.23 11.95
C ALA A 122 -18.03 13.72 10.57
N THR A 123 -17.29 14.83 10.54
CA THR A 123 -16.65 15.33 9.31
C THR A 123 -15.67 14.32 8.74
N ALA A 124 -14.82 13.70 9.54
CA ALA A 124 -13.85 12.71 9.06
C ALA A 124 -14.52 11.47 8.45
N LEU A 125 -15.59 10.97 9.07
CA LEU A 125 -16.39 9.86 8.55
C LEU A 125 -17.02 10.22 7.20
N PHE A 126 -17.60 11.42 7.12
CA PHE A 126 -18.26 11.89 5.92
C PHE A 126 -17.26 12.15 4.77
N CYS A 127 -16.05 12.62 5.09
CA CYS A 127 -14.94 12.72 4.14
C CYS A 127 -14.56 11.37 3.54
N GLY A 128 -14.54 10.30 4.35
CA GLY A 128 -14.31 8.93 3.84
C GLY A 128 -15.44 8.46 2.91
N CYS A 129 -16.70 8.65 3.31
CA CYS A 129 -17.85 8.31 2.46
C CYS A 129 -17.81 9.05 1.11
N ASN A 130 -17.55 10.36 1.14
CA ASN A 130 -17.38 11.16 -0.07
C ASN A 130 -16.20 10.67 -0.89
N ALA A 131 -15.05 10.38 -0.29
CA ALA A 131 -13.89 9.87 -0.98
C ALA A 131 -14.19 8.57 -1.74
N CYS A 132 -14.94 7.62 -1.14
CA CYS A 132 -15.34 6.41 -1.84
C CYS A 132 -16.14 6.71 -3.11
N PHE A 133 -17.23 7.47 -3.01
CA PHE A 133 -18.12 7.76 -4.14
C PHE A 133 -17.46 8.64 -5.19
N LEU A 134 -16.72 9.66 -4.74
CA LEU A 134 -15.94 10.53 -5.60
C LEU A 134 -14.90 9.73 -6.39
N THR A 135 -14.26 8.73 -5.78
CA THR A 135 -13.30 7.87 -6.48
C THR A 135 -13.96 7.05 -7.59
N VAL A 136 -15.15 6.49 -7.35
CA VAL A 136 -15.91 5.78 -8.40
C VAL A 136 -16.29 6.74 -9.52
N ALA A 137 -16.76 7.95 -9.19
CA ALA A 137 -17.11 8.97 -10.17
C ALA A 137 -15.90 9.37 -11.02
N ILE A 138 -14.76 9.67 -10.39
CA ILE A 138 -13.49 9.99 -11.05
C ILE A 138 -13.03 8.84 -11.95
N TYR A 139 -13.14 7.60 -11.49
CA TYR A 139 -12.77 6.42 -12.26
C TYR A 139 -13.53 6.38 -13.59
N THR A 140 -14.85 6.56 -13.53
CA THR A 140 -15.70 6.55 -14.72
C THR A 140 -15.49 7.78 -15.62
N LEU A 141 -15.16 8.94 -15.05
CA LEU A 141 -14.79 10.14 -15.82
C LEU A 141 -13.48 9.95 -16.59
N LEU A 142 -12.50 9.29 -15.98
CA LEU A 142 -11.20 9.00 -16.60
C LEU A 142 -11.34 7.97 -17.73
N GLU A 143 -12.16 6.93 -17.55
CA GLU A 143 -12.50 5.99 -18.63
C GLU A 143 -13.20 6.69 -19.81
N LYS A 144 -14.06 7.68 -19.52
CA LYS A 144 -14.69 8.54 -20.54
C LYS A 144 -13.75 9.62 -21.09
N LYS A 145 -12.44 9.57 -20.81
CA LYS A 145 -11.40 10.53 -21.22
C LYS A 145 -11.66 11.98 -20.78
N LYS A 146 -12.48 12.21 -19.75
CA LYS A 146 -12.77 13.53 -19.18
C LYS A 146 -11.79 13.88 -18.06
N CYS A 147 -10.48 13.77 -18.34
CA CYS A 147 -9.42 13.94 -17.34
C CYS A 147 -9.43 15.34 -16.70
N TRP A 148 -9.81 16.38 -17.45
CA TRP A 148 -9.85 17.75 -16.95
C TRP A 148 -10.91 17.94 -15.85
N VAL A 149 -12.10 17.34 -16.02
CA VAL A 149 -13.19 17.40 -15.03
C VAL A 149 -12.83 16.58 -13.79
N ALA A 150 -12.24 15.40 -13.99
CA ALA A 150 -11.76 14.57 -12.89
C ALA A 150 -10.68 15.30 -12.07
N GLY A 151 -9.69 15.89 -12.75
CA GLY A 151 -8.60 16.63 -12.11
C GLY A 151 -9.08 17.85 -11.34
N SER A 152 -9.97 18.66 -11.93
CA SER A 152 -10.50 19.85 -11.26
C SER A 152 -11.28 19.48 -10.00
N TRP A 153 -12.11 18.43 -10.03
CA TRP A 153 -12.87 17.99 -8.86
C TRP A 153 -11.96 17.56 -7.70
N VAL A 154 -10.89 16.81 -7.99
CA VAL A 154 -9.89 16.42 -6.98
C VAL A 154 -9.18 17.64 -6.39
N ILE A 155 -8.70 18.55 -7.25
CA ILE A 155 -7.97 19.74 -6.82
C ILE A 155 -8.87 20.64 -5.95
N CYS A 156 -10.13 20.82 -6.34
CA CYS A 156 -11.08 21.61 -5.55
C CYS A 156 -11.29 21.03 -4.15
N ILE A 157 -11.56 19.71 -4.04
CA ILE A 157 -11.82 19.07 -2.75
C ILE A 157 -10.59 19.10 -1.85
N LEU A 158 -9.40 18.78 -2.39
CA LEU A 158 -8.16 18.82 -1.63
C LEU A 158 -7.80 20.25 -1.22
N GLY A 159 -7.96 21.22 -2.12
CA GLY A 159 -7.72 22.64 -1.84
C GLY A 159 -8.61 23.13 -0.68
N ILE A 160 -9.91 22.82 -0.72
CA ILE A 160 -10.85 23.17 0.34
C ILE A 160 -10.44 22.55 1.69
N MET A 161 -10.03 21.27 1.70
CA MET A 161 -9.59 20.58 2.92
C MET A 161 -8.30 21.16 3.52
N LEU A 162 -7.40 21.68 2.68
CA LEU A 162 -6.15 22.29 3.12
C LEU A 162 -6.34 23.75 3.55
N SER A 163 -7.25 24.48 2.93
CA SER A 163 -7.48 25.92 3.19
C SER A 163 -8.43 26.17 4.36
N ILE A 164 -9.49 25.38 4.52
CA ILE A 164 -10.54 25.63 5.52
C ILE A 164 -10.26 24.83 6.80
N ARG A 165 -10.07 25.54 7.92
CA ARG A 165 -9.81 24.93 9.24
C ARG A 165 -11.07 24.66 10.07
N LEU A 166 -12.23 25.12 9.61
CA LEU A 166 -13.52 24.95 10.30
C LEU A 166 -14.20 23.64 9.87
N PRO A 167 -14.44 22.68 10.79
CA PRO A 167 -14.92 21.35 10.44
C PRO A 167 -16.36 21.34 9.92
N GLU A 168 -17.19 22.30 10.32
CA GLU A 168 -18.59 22.43 9.89
C GLU A 168 -18.72 22.83 8.42
N ILE A 169 -17.89 23.78 7.98
CA ILE A 169 -17.86 24.23 6.58
C ILE A 169 -17.35 23.11 5.68
N VAL A 170 -16.29 22.41 6.12
CA VAL A 170 -15.77 21.24 5.39
C VAL A 170 -16.85 20.17 5.27
N PHE A 171 -17.60 19.88 6.34
CA PHE A 171 -18.71 18.93 6.30
C PHE A 171 -19.76 19.32 5.26
N GLY A 172 -20.22 20.57 5.26
CA GLY A 172 -21.23 21.05 4.31
C GLY A 172 -20.78 20.91 2.85
N ILE A 173 -19.55 21.31 2.54
CA ILE A 173 -19.03 21.23 1.16
C ILE A 173 -18.85 19.77 0.72
N VAL A 174 -18.34 18.91 1.59
CA VAL A 174 -18.17 17.48 1.31
C VAL A 174 -19.53 16.79 1.14
N ALA A 175 -20.57 17.20 1.89
CA ALA A 175 -21.94 16.75 1.71
C ALA A 175 -22.51 17.09 0.32
N VAL A 176 -22.28 18.32 -0.15
CA VAL A 176 -22.66 18.71 -1.51
C VAL A 176 -21.92 17.88 -2.55
N SER A 177 -20.60 17.71 -2.42
CA SER A 177 -19.78 16.88 -3.31
C SER A 177 -20.29 15.44 -3.38
N PHE A 178 -20.67 14.88 -2.23
CA PHE A 178 -21.19 13.52 -2.14
C PHE A 178 -22.54 13.37 -2.87
N GLY A 179 -23.43 14.35 -2.72
CA GLY A 179 -24.69 14.40 -3.45
C GLY A 179 -24.49 14.46 -4.96
N ILE A 180 -23.55 15.30 -5.43
CA ILE A 180 -23.19 15.40 -6.85
C ILE A 180 -22.62 14.07 -7.37
N ALA A 181 -21.77 13.40 -6.59
CA ALA A 181 -21.20 12.10 -6.96
C ALA A 181 -22.29 11.02 -7.08
N ILE A 182 -23.24 10.96 -6.15
CA ILE A 182 -24.38 10.03 -6.21
C ILE A 182 -25.24 10.30 -7.46
N TRP A 183 -25.59 11.57 -7.68
CA TRP A 183 -26.40 11.96 -8.84
C TRP A 183 -25.71 11.60 -10.16
N TYR A 184 -24.40 11.84 -10.25
CA TYR A 184 -23.61 11.47 -11.42
C TYR A 184 -23.58 9.96 -11.62
N LEU A 185 -23.26 9.18 -10.58
CA LEU A 185 -23.14 7.72 -10.65
C LEU A 185 -24.48 7.03 -10.95
N HIS A 186 -25.60 7.62 -10.55
CA HIS A 186 -26.91 7.10 -10.91
C HIS A 186 -27.11 7.02 -12.42
N ASN A 187 -26.45 7.88 -13.21
CA ASN A 187 -26.59 7.93 -14.66
C ASN A 187 -25.42 7.25 -15.42
N VAL A 188 -24.55 6.52 -14.72
CA VAL A 188 -23.40 5.85 -15.32
C VAL A 188 -23.73 4.41 -15.66
N ASP A 189 -23.41 4.01 -16.90
CA ASP A 189 -23.53 2.63 -17.35
C ASP A 189 -22.54 1.70 -16.64
N PRO A 190 -23.00 0.53 -16.15
CA PRO A 190 -22.15 -0.38 -15.38
C PRO A 190 -21.05 -1.04 -16.21
N TYR A 191 -21.19 -1.06 -17.54
CA TYR A 191 -20.15 -1.53 -18.46
C TYR A 191 -18.86 -0.70 -18.38
N THR A 192 -18.92 0.54 -17.90
CA THR A 192 -17.72 1.38 -17.70
C THR A 192 -16.76 0.81 -16.66
N PHE A 193 -17.23 -0.06 -15.76
CA PHE A 193 -16.39 -0.74 -14.77
C PHE A 193 -15.78 -2.04 -15.29
N TYR A 194 -16.23 -2.53 -16.44
CA TYR A 194 -15.77 -3.79 -16.99
C TYR A 194 -14.50 -3.61 -17.81
N ARG A 195 -13.40 -4.17 -17.30
CA ARG A 195 -12.16 -4.32 -18.06
C ARG A 195 -11.93 -5.80 -18.35
N PRO A 196 -12.10 -6.27 -19.60
CA PRO A 196 -11.71 -7.62 -19.93
C PRO A 196 -10.23 -7.82 -19.62
N ILE A 197 -9.88 -9.00 -19.13
CA ILE A 197 -8.47 -9.39 -18.99
C ILE A 197 -7.89 -9.36 -20.40
N CYS A 198 -7.05 -8.37 -20.70
CA CYS A 198 -6.31 -8.36 -21.95
C CYS A 198 -5.40 -9.58 -21.93
N VAL A 199 -5.75 -10.60 -22.71
CA VAL A 199 -4.81 -11.66 -23.08
C VAL A 199 -3.68 -10.94 -23.82
N GLY A 200 -2.56 -10.75 -23.13
CA GLY A 200 -1.45 -9.97 -23.67
C GLY A 200 -1.04 -10.51 -25.02
N ALA A 201 -0.74 -9.62 -25.97
CA ALA A 201 -0.14 -10.02 -27.23
C ALA A 201 1.12 -10.86 -26.92
N ILE A 202 1.24 -12.02 -27.55
CA ILE A 202 2.41 -12.88 -27.43
C ILE A 202 3.58 -12.13 -28.09
N ILE A 203 4.38 -11.43 -27.29
CA ILE A 203 5.54 -10.70 -27.77
C ILE A 203 6.65 -11.72 -28.03
N HIS A 204 6.97 -11.95 -29.30
CA HIS A 204 8.16 -12.71 -29.71
C HIS A 204 9.41 -11.83 -29.58
N TYR A 205 10.43 -12.32 -28.88
CA TYR A 205 11.70 -11.62 -28.73
C TYR A 205 12.74 -12.10 -29.73
N THR A 206 13.47 -11.16 -30.31
CA THR A 206 14.51 -11.39 -31.33
C THR A 206 15.94 -11.32 -30.78
N ASN A 207 16.13 -11.02 -29.49
CA ASN A 207 17.45 -10.74 -28.91
C ASN A 207 18.06 -11.94 -28.15
N LYS A 208 19.30 -12.32 -28.49
CA LYS A 208 19.98 -13.54 -28.02
C LYS A 208 20.58 -13.48 -26.61
N LYS A 209 20.50 -12.35 -25.89
CA LYS A 209 20.98 -12.24 -24.49
C LYS A 209 19.93 -11.55 -23.62
N GLY A 210 19.23 -12.34 -22.79
CA GLY A 210 18.30 -11.80 -21.78
C GLY A 210 19.05 -11.29 -20.54
N SER A 211 18.64 -10.15 -20.00
CA SER A 211 19.14 -9.63 -18.71
C SER A 211 18.06 -9.76 -17.65
N ILE A 212 18.42 -10.35 -16.49
CA ILE A 212 17.52 -10.51 -15.35
C ILE A 212 17.08 -9.14 -14.82
N TYR A 213 17.97 -8.14 -14.80
CA TYR A 213 17.60 -6.77 -14.40
C TYR A 213 16.53 -6.15 -15.28
N ILE A 214 16.63 -6.34 -16.60
CA ILE A 214 15.64 -5.81 -17.56
C ILE A 214 14.31 -6.55 -17.36
N TYR A 215 14.35 -7.86 -17.13
CA TYR A 215 13.17 -8.64 -16.78
C TYR A 215 12.50 -8.10 -15.50
N LEU A 216 13.25 -7.91 -14.42
CA LEU A 216 12.74 -7.39 -13.14
C LEU A 216 12.17 -5.97 -13.26
N LEU A 217 12.87 -5.07 -13.96
CA LEU A 217 12.40 -3.72 -14.22
C LEU A 217 11.09 -3.74 -15.02
N ARG A 218 11.04 -4.52 -16.09
CA ARG A 218 9.84 -4.62 -16.91
C ARG A 218 8.67 -5.21 -16.14
N TYR A 219 8.92 -6.27 -15.37
CA TYR A 219 7.91 -6.91 -14.54
C TYR A 219 7.32 -5.91 -13.54
N LEU A 220 8.16 -5.07 -12.95
CA LEU A 220 7.70 -3.99 -12.08
C LEU A 220 6.84 -2.95 -12.82
N PHE A 221 7.28 -2.46 -13.98
CA PHE A 221 6.55 -1.42 -14.72
C PHE A 221 5.26 -1.93 -15.38
N THR A 222 5.19 -3.22 -15.69
CA THR A 222 4.01 -3.85 -16.30
C THR A 222 2.89 -4.03 -15.26
N ASN A 223 3.25 -4.34 -14.01
CA ASN A 223 2.29 -4.57 -12.93
C ASN A 223 1.92 -3.26 -12.22
N LYS A 224 0.75 -2.70 -12.59
CA LYS A 224 0.23 -1.43 -12.04
C LYS A 224 0.20 -1.40 -10.51
N SER A 225 -0.21 -2.50 -9.88
CA SER A 225 -0.28 -2.62 -8.41
C SER A 225 1.06 -2.41 -7.73
N TYR A 226 2.15 -2.88 -8.36
CA TYR A 226 3.49 -2.78 -7.79
C TYR A 226 4.04 -1.37 -7.91
N LEU A 227 3.73 -0.70 -9.03
CA LEU A 227 4.05 0.71 -9.22
C LEU A 227 3.33 1.60 -8.21
N VAL A 228 2.04 1.34 -7.95
CA VAL A 228 1.26 2.06 -6.93
C VAL A 228 1.85 1.86 -5.54
N ASN A 229 2.22 0.64 -5.16
CA ASN A 229 2.86 0.38 -3.87
C ASN A 229 4.18 1.14 -3.71
N LYS A 230 4.99 1.22 -4.78
CA LYS A 230 6.24 2.00 -4.79
C LYS A 230 6.01 3.49 -4.62
N VAL A 231 5.06 4.05 -5.36
CA VAL A 231 4.70 5.46 -5.23
C VAL A 231 4.15 5.75 -3.83
N GLY A 232 3.32 4.85 -3.29
CA GLY A 232 2.82 4.93 -1.91
C GLY A 232 3.96 4.90 -0.87
N LEU A 233 4.93 4.01 -1.03
CA LEU A 233 6.10 3.93 -0.14
C LEU A 233 6.98 5.19 -0.24
N ALA A 234 7.17 5.75 -1.43
CA ALA A 234 7.87 7.02 -1.62
C ALA A 234 7.10 8.20 -1.00
N ALA A 235 5.76 8.19 -1.07
CA ALA A 235 4.95 9.18 -0.38
C ALA A 235 5.10 9.06 1.15
N VAL A 236 5.06 7.84 1.70
CA VAL A 236 5.34 7.61 3.12
C VAL A 236 6.73 8.15 3.49
N ALA A 237 7.76 7.88 2.68
CA ALA A 237 9.10 8.41 2.88
C ALA A 237 9.13 9.96 2.96
N CYS A 238 8.29 10.66 2.20
CA CYS A 238 8.18 12.11 2.26
C CYS A 238 7.45 12.67 3.50
N PHE A 239 6.52 11.91 4.09
CA PHE A 239 5.73 12.40 5.24
C PHE A 239 6.25 11.92 6.59
N LEU A 240 6.94 10.78 6.61
CA LEU A 240 7.43 10.16 7.84
C LEU A 240 8.32 11.07 8.71
N PRO A 241 9.19 11.93 8.14
CA PRO A 241 10.00 12.86 8.95
C PRO A 241 9.18 13.85 9.77
N ILE A 242 7.98 14.23 9.32
CA ILE A 242 7.11 15.18 10.05
C ILE A 242 6.64 14.58 11.38
N PHE A 243 6.36 13.27 11.39
CA PHE A 243 5.91 12.56 12.59
C PHE A 243 7.08 12.18 13.49
N LEU A 244 8.14 11.63 12.91
CA LEU A 244 9.29 11.14 13.67
C LEU A 244 10.18 12.27 14.19
N GLY A 245 10.16 13.44 13.54
CA GLY A 245 10.94 14.62 13.95
C GLY A 245 10.47 15.28 15.25
N GLN A 246 9.29 14.96 15.74
CA GLN A 246 8.72 15.54 16.98
C GLN A 246 9.39 15.02 18.26
N PHE A 247 10.11 13.90 18.16
CA PHE A 247 10.76 13.25 19.29
C PHE A 247 12.21 13.75 19.42
N GLU A 248 12.38 14.86 20.14
CA GLU A 248 13.69 15.46 20.39
C GLU A 248 14.57 14.55 21.27
N GLY A 249 15.86 14.42 20.92
CA GLY A 249 16.87 13.73 21.74
C GLY A 249 17.10 12.24 21.45
N LEU A 250 16.28 11.58 20.62
CA LEU A 250 16.47 10.18 20.21
C LEU A 250 16.80 10.08 18.71
N ASN A 251 17.76 9.22 18.34
CA ASN A 251 18.06 8.98 16.93
C ASN A 251 16.99 8.07 16.29
N ILE A 252 15.85 8.63 15.89
CA ILE A 252 14.69 7.87 15.40
C ILE A 252 14.74 7.63 13.88
N LYS A 253 15.71 8.23 13.17
CA LYS A 253 15.90 8.04 11.72
C LYS A 253 15.94 6.57 11.28
N PRO A 254 16.62 5.63 11.99
CA PRO A 254 16.66 4.22 11.65
C PRO A 254 15.29 3.54 11.60
N ILE A 255 14.35 3.98 12.46
CA ILE A 255 12.98 3.45 12.48
C ILE A 255 12.29 3.76 11.14
N GLY A 256 12.55 4.93 10.58
CA GLY A 256 12.03 5.29 9.27
C GLY A 256 12.52 4.38 8.16
N PHE A 257 13.82 4.05 8.13
CA PHE A 257 14.37 3.08 7.17
C PHE A 257 13.75 1.70 7.33
N ALA A 258 13.53 1.22 8.55
CA ALA A 258 12.88 -0.06 8.81
C ALA A 258 11.44 -0.11 8.28
N ILE A 259 10.66 0.95 8.48
CA ILE A 259 9.30 1.08 7.92
C ILE A 259 9.34 1.03 6.39
N LEU A 260 10.30 1.74 5.78
CA LEU A 260 10.45 1.80 4.33
C LEU A 260 10.93 0.49 3.69
N CYS A 261 11.34 -0.50 4.50
CA CYS A 261 11.61 -1.86 4.02
C CYS A 261 10.33 -2.66 3.71
N LEU A 262 9.12 -2.13 4.02
CA LEU A 262 7.84 -2.75 3.69
C LEU A 262 7.53 -2.68 2.18
N ASN A 263 8.35 -3.32 1.36
CA ASN A 263 8.18 -3.39 -0.09
C ASN A 263 7.57 -4.73 -0.51
N THR A 264 6.31 -4.92 -0.13
CA THR A 264 5.59 -6.20 -0.30
C THR A 264 5.75 -6.83 -1.69
N PRO A 265 5.48 -6.14 -2.82
CA PRO A 265 5.35 -6.82 -4.10
C PRO A 265 6.66 -7.28 -4.72
N ILE A 266 7.76 -6.62 -4.38
CA ILE A 266 9.08 -7.03 -4.88
C ILE A 266 9.63 -8.11 -3.97
N CYS A 267 9.31 -8.11 -2.68
CA CYS A 267 9.73 -9.13 -1.71
C CYS A 267 8.90 -10.42 -1.74
N ILE A 268 7.92 -10.56 -2.65
CA ILE A 268 7.17 -11.81 -2.91
C ILE A 268 7.24 -12.24 -4.39
N LEU A 269 8.18 -11.70 -5.15
CA LEU A 269 8.24 -11.80 -6.60
C LEU A 269 8.22 -13.24 -7.09
N ILE A 270 9.09 -14.10 -6.53
CA ILE A 270 9.18 -15.50 -6.96
C ILE A 270 7.96 -16.27 -6.46
N SER A 271 7.43 -15.89 -5.29
CA SER A 271 6.23 -16.51 -4.74
C SER A 271 4.98 -16.20 -5.58
N CYS A 272 4.92 -15.04 -6.24
CA CYS A 272 3.81 -14.63 -7.11
C CYS A 272 3.70 -15.45 -8.41
N ASP A 273 4.75 -16.16 -8.82
CA ASP A 273 4.76 -16.93 -10.07
C ASP A 273 5.42 -18.30 -9.85
N PRO A 274 4.62 -19.36 -9.65
CA PRO A 274 5.15 -20.71 -9.44
C PRO A 274 5.96 -21.23 -10.63
N CYS A 275 5.64 -20.81 -11.86
CA CYS A 275 6.39 -21.18 -13.05
C CYS A 275 7.78 -20.51 -13.05
N LEU A 276 7.85 -19.24 -12.62
CA LEU A 276 9.12 -18.55 -12.41
C LEU A 276 9.92 -19.22 -11.28
N GLU A 277 9.30 -19.57 -10.15
CA GLU A 277 9.97 -20.32 -9.08
C GLU A 277 10.57 -21.62 -9.64
N GLN A 278 9.79 -22.41 -10.35
CA GLN A 278 10.25 -23.69 -10.89
C GLN A 278 11.38 -23.50 -11.90
N ALA A 279 11.30 -22.50 -12.77
CA ALA A 279 12.37 -22.18 -13.72
C ALA A 279 13.67 -21.75 -13.01
N VAL A 280 13.58 -20.90 -11.98
CA VAL A 280 14.73 -20.47 -11.17
C VAL A 280 15.36 -21.64 -10.43
N ARG A 281 14.54 -22.60 -9.95
CA ARG A 281 15.04 -23.80 -9.24
C ARG A 281 15.84 -24.75 -10.11
N ILE A 282 15.61 -24.75 -11.42
CA ILE A 282 16.31 -25.62 -12.39
C ILE A 282 17.63 -24.97 -12.85
N LEU A 283 17.81 -23.66 -12.66
CA LEU A 283 19.01 -22.94 -13.10
C LEU A 283 20.27 -23.37 -12.30
N PRO A 284 21.38 -23.74 -12.97
CA PRO A 284 22.65 -23.94 -12.29
C PRO A 284 23.14 -22.62 -11.68
N GLU A 285 23.71 -22.69 -10.48
CA GLU A 285 24.18 -21.51 -9.72
C GLU A 285 23.08 -20.45 -9.49
N GLN A 286 21.84 -20.88 -9.29
CA GLN A 286 20.66 -20.00 -9.12
C GLN A 286 20.90 -18.84 -8.13
N ILE A 287 21.67 -19.09 -7.06
CA ILE A 287 21.88 -18.11 -5.99
C ILE A 287 22.75 -16.95 -6.44
N ILE A 288 23.79 -17.23 -7.22
CA ILE A 288 24.69 -16.19 -7.72
C ILE A 288 24.03 -15.45 -8.90
N ARG A 289 23.44 -16.20 -9.84
CA ARG A 289 22.97 -15.65 -11.12
C ARG A 289 21.61 -14.95 -11.01
N PHE A 290 20.65 -15.56 -10.32
CA PHE A 290 19.30 -14.99 -10.20
C PHE A 290 19.14 -14.24 -8.88
N TYR A 291 19.34 -14.93 -7.75
CA TYR A 291 19.10 -14.32 -6.44
C TYR A 291 20.10 -13.19 -6.13
N GLY A 292 21.33 -13.25 -6.63
CA GLY A 292 22.30 -12.14 -6.52
C GLY A 292 21.85 -10.88 -7.28
N CYS A 293 21.40 -11.03 -8.54
CA CYS A 293 20.83 -9.92 -9.30
C CYS A 293 19.54 -9.39 -8.67
N TYR A 294 18.71 -10.28 -8.13
CA TYR A 294 17.46 -9.93 -7.47
C TYR A 294 17.70 -9.19 -6.13
N TRP A 295 18.70 -9.60 -5.35
CA TRP A 295 19.15 -8.90 -4.15
C TRP A 295 19.64 -7.49 -4.45
N LEU A 296 20.50 -7.33 -5.45
CA LEU A 296 20.98 -6.02 -5.89
C LEU A 296 19.82 -5.14 -6.39
N PHE A 297 18.88 -5.72 -7.13
CA PHE A 297 17.70 -5.01 -7.60
C PHE A 297 16.84 -4.46 -6.44
N ILE A 298 16.52 -5.28 -5.44
CA ILE A 298 15.77 -4.83 -4.24
C ILE A 298 16.57 -3.76 -3.49
N SER A 299 17.88 -3.97 -3.32
CA SER A 299 18.76 -3.03 -2.61
C SER A 299 18.74 -1.65 -3.27
N ILE A 300 18.87 -1.57 -4.60
CA ILE A 300 18.80 -0.30 -5.34
C ILE A 300 17.48 0.42 -5.08
N ILE A 301 16.36 -0.31 -5.09
CA ILE A 301 15.04 0.27 -4.85
C ILE A 301 14.92 0.79 -3.42
N HIS A 302 15.40 0.04 -2.43
CA HIS A 302 15.41 0.48 -1.04
C HIS A 302 16.31 1.70 -0.84
N VAL A 303 17.49 1.75 -1.47
CA VAL A 303 18.35 2.95 -1.44
C VAL A 303 17.61 4.16 -2.00
N VAL A 304 16.96 4.06 -3.16
CA VAL A 304 16.20 5.17 -3.75
C VAL A 304 15.12 5.69 -2.80
N VAL A 305 14.34 4.80 -2.18
CA VAL A 305 13.28 5.19 -1.23
C VAL A 305 13.88 5.80 0.04
N SER A 306 14.97 5.24 0.58
CA SER A 306 15.68 5.78 1.74
C SER A 306 16.32 7.14 1.45
N THR A 307 16.79 7.38 0.23
CA THR A 307 17.29 8.70 -0.19
C THR A 307 16.16 9.73 -0.21
N ILE A 308 14.98 9.39 -0.73
CA ILE A 308 13.80 10.27 -0.68
C ILE A 308 13.46 10.65 0.77
N TYR A 309 13.50 9.67 1.68
CA TYR A 309 13.27 9.90 3.11
C TYR A 309 14.32 10.83 3.74
N LEU A 310 15.61 10.62 3.45
CA LEU A 310 16.68 11.50 3.92
C LEU A 310 16.51 12.92 3.36
N CYS A 311 16.25 13.07 2.06
CA CYS A 311 15.99 14.38 1.46
C CYS A 311 14.81 15.09 2.15
N SER A 312 13.73 14.36 2.41
CA SER A 312 12.57 14.90 3.14
C SER A 312 12.92 15.28 4.58
N TRP A 313 13.71 14.46 5.28
CA TRP A 313 14.18 14.77 6.63
C TRP A 313 15.00 16.06 6.68
N GLN A 314 15.88 16.26 5.70
CA GLN A 314 16.68 17.48 5.59
C GLN A 314 15.80 18.72 5.46
N VAL A 315 14.70 18.63 4.70
CA VAL A 315 13.78 19.74 4.45
C VAL A 315 12.98 20.11 5.71
N PHE A 316 12.49 19.12 6.46
CA PHE A 316 11.59 19.38 7.60
C PHE A 316 12.31 19.61 8.93
N ASN A 317 13.33 18.81 9.23
CA ASN A 317 13.95 18.78 10.56
C ASN A 317 15.43 19.21 10.53
N GLY A 318 16.06 19.16 9.35
CA GLY A 318 17.50 19.38 9.20
C GLY A 318 18.35 18.30 9.91
N ASN A 319 19.65 18.57 10.01
CA ASN A 319 20.61 17.77 10.80
C ASN A 319 20.82 16.31 10.31
N ILE A 320 21.28 16.12 9.06
CA ILE A 320 21.73 14.81 8.55
C ILE A 320 23.24 14.65 8.70
N ALA A 321 23.65 13.55 9.32
CA ALA A 321 25.05 13.15 9.44
C ALA A 321 25.44 12.12 8.37
N ILE A 322 26.74 12.00 8.10
CA ILE A 322 27.29 10.98 7.19
C ILE A 322 26.92 9.56 7.66
N SER A 323 26.85 9.33 8.97
CA SER A 323 26.41 8.07 9.56
C SER A 323 24.98 7.70 9.17
N ASP A 324 24.08 8.68 8.98
CA ASP A 324 22.69 8.41 8.56
C ASP A 324 22.62 7.85 7.14
N PHE A 325 23.50 8.34 6.26
CA PHE A 325 23.65 7.79 4.90
C PHE A 325 24.15 6.34 4.97
N LEU A 326 25.17 6.06 5.79
CA LEU A 326 25.69 4.71 5.95
C LEU A 326 24.62 3.76 6.52
N ILE A 327 23.88 4.19 7.56
CA ILE A 327 22.74 3.45 8.11
C ILE A 327 21.73 3.15 7.00
N SER A 328 21.37 4.13 6.18
CA SER A 328 20.40 3.96 5.10
C SER A 328 20.80 2.86 4.09
N VAL A 329 22.09 2.80 3.75
CA VAL A 329 22.64 1.80 2.82
C VAL A 329 22.67 0.42 3.48
N MET A 330 23.07 0.33 4.76
CA MET A 330 23.06 -0.94 5.50
C MET A 330 21.64 -1.52 5.63
N PHE A 331 20.66 -0.68 5.97
CA PHE A 331 19.25 -1.09 5.99
C PHE A 331 18.77 -1.59 4.63
N ALA A 332 19.12 -0.88 3.54
CA ALA A 332 18.73 -1.29 2.20
C ALA A 332 19.33 -2.66 1.81
N LEU A 333 20.62 -2.88 2.06
CA LEU A 333 21.32 -4.12 1.73
C LEU A 333 20.84 -5.30 2.58
N GLN A 334 20.73 -5.13 3.90
CA GLN A 334 20.33 -6.21 4.80
C GLN A 334 18.87 -6.61 4.60
N SER A 335 17.97 -5.64 4.49
CA SER A 335 16.54 -5.93 4.27
C SER A 335 16.32 -6.64 2.93
N ALA A 336 17.07 -6.26 1.89
CA ALA A 336 17.05 -6.95 0.61
C ALA A 336 17.56 -8.38 0.75
N LEU A 337 18.69 -8.58 1.45
CA LEU A 337 19.31 -9.90 1.62
C LEU A 337 18.36 -10.85 2.34
N LEU A 338 17.82 -10.41 3.47
CA LEU A 338 16.87 -11.20 4.25
C LEU A 338 15.59 -11.50 3.45
N SER A 339 15.07 -10.55 2.67
CA SER A 339 13.88 -10.78 1.84
C SER A 339 14.12 -11.86 0.78
N VAL A 340 15.28 -11.80 0.14
CA VAL A 340 15.74 -12.76 -0.87
C VAL A 340 15.96 -14.14 -0.28
N LEU A 341 16.65 -14.22 0.86
CA LEU A 341 16.87 -15.49 1.57
C LEU A 341 15.56 -16.13 2.00
N LEU A 342 14.64 -15.33 2.51
CA LEU A 342 13.34 -15.81 2.93
C LEU A 342 12.56 -16.33 1.70
N GLU A 343 12.76 -15.79 0.50
CA GLU A 343 12.07 -16.29 -0.72
C GLU A 343 12.69 -17.58 -1.20
N TRP A 344 14.01 -17.68 -1.09
CA TRP A 344 14.73 -18.88 -1.46
C TRP A 344 14.46 -20.05 -0.49
N LEU A 345 14.37 -19.79 0.82
CA LEU A 345 14.15 -20.83 1.84
C LEU A 345 12.67 -21.16 2.02
N HIS A 346 11.80 -20.15 2.05
CA HIS A 346 10.38 -20.30 2.39
C HIS A 346 9.48 -19.54 1.39
N PRO A 347 9.43 -19.97 0.11
CA PRO A 347 8.52 -19.40 -0.88
C PRO A 347 7.05 -19.70 -0.51
N ILE A 348 6.15 -18.76 -0.81
CA ILE A 348 4.72 -18.94 -0.55
C ILE A 348 4.12 -19.73 -1.73
N ARG A 349 3.73 -20.99 -1.48
CA ARG A 349 3.23 -21.91 -2.52
C ARG A 349 1.71 -22.11 -2.54
N ASN A 350 1.06 -21.89 -1.39
CA ASN A 350 -0.34 -22.28 -1.18
C ASN A 350 -1.29 -21.07 -1.21
N TRP A 351 -1.29 -20.31 -2.31
CA TRP A 351 -2.19 -19.19 -2.51
C TRP A 351 -3.11 -19.44 -3.71
N LYS A 352 -4.36 -18.96 -3.64
CA LYS A 352 -5.36 -19.14 -4.72
C LYS A 352 -5.56 -17.87 -5.53
N ILE A 353 -5.40 -16.72 -4.88
CA ILE A 353 -5.54 -15.40 -5.48
C ILE A 353 -4.30 -14.57 -5.13
N GLU A 354 -3.87 -13.68 -6.02
CA GLU A 354 -2.71 -12.79 -5.80
C GLU A 354 -2.83 -11.99 -4.49
N SER A 355 -4.07 -11.62 -4.12
CA SER A 355 -4.37 -10.94 -2.86
C SER A 355 -3.94 -11.74 -1.64
N ASP A 356 -3.94 -13.07 -1.68
CA ASP A 356 -3.55 -13.92 -0.55
C ASP A 356 -2.06 -13.75 -0.23
N LEU A 357 -1.21 -13.62 -1.25
CA LEU A 357 0.20 -13.33 -1.03
C LEU A 357 0.39 -11.97 -0.36
N TRP A 358 -0.42 -10.99 -0.77
CA TRP A 358 -0.33 -9.63 -0.24
C TRP A 358 -0.77 -9.54 1.21
N HIS A 359 -1.43 -10.54 1.78
CA HIS A 359 -1.81 -10.56 3.21
C HIS A 359 -1.03 -11.60 4.00
N HIS A 360 -0.14 -12.36 3.37
CA HIS A 360 0.59 -13.44 4.02
C HIS A 360 1.56 -12.91 5.10
N PRO A 361 1.56 -13.45 6.33
CA PRO A 361 2.31 -12.90 7.47
C PRO A 361 3.83 -12.85 7.23
N ARG A 362 4.35 -13.80 6.45
CA ARG A 362 5.75 -13.90 6.04
C ARG A 362 6.36 -12.58 5.55
N LYS A 363 5.60 -11.74 4.85
CA LYS A 363 6.12 -10.46 4.32
C LYS A 363 6.49 -9.43 5.40
N TYR A 364 5.97 -9.60 6.62
CA TYR A 364 6.23 -8.70 7.73
C TYR A 364 7.44 -9.11 8.58
N VAL A 365 8.00 -10.30 8.36
CA VAL A 365 9.13 -10.83 9.15
C VAL A 365 10.37 -9.95 9.00
N VAL A 366 10.76 -9.62 7.77
CA VAL A 366 11.96 -8.80 7.51
C VAL A 366 11.78 -7.38 8.06
N PRO A 367 10.69 -6.66 7.78
CA PRO A 367 10.43 -5.36 8.40
C PRO A 367 10.45 -5.40 9.93
N ALA A 368 9.86 -6.43 10.56
CA ALA A 368 9.88 -6.55 12.02
C ALA A 368 11.31 -6.73 12.57
N LEU A 369 12.13 -7.53 11.90
CA LEU A 369 13.54 -7.70 12.27
C LEU A 369 14.33 -6.39 12.07
N MET A 370 14.09 -5.68 10.96
CA MET A 370 14.70 -4.37 10.71
C MET A 370 14.27 -3.34 11.76
N MET A 371 13.02 -3.36 12.23
CA MET A 371 12.54 -2.48 13.30
C MET A 371 13.29 -2.73 14.61
N LEU A 372 13.57 -4.00 14.96
CA LEU A 372 14.38 -4.31 16.13
C LEU A 372 15.81 -3.77 15.98
N ILE A 373 16.45 -4.03 14.83
CA ILE A 373 17.79 -3.50 14.53
C ILE A 373 17.80 -1.97 14.58
N ALA A 374 16.76 -1.30 14.10
CA ALA A 374 16.63 0.15 14.15
C ALA A 374 16.71 0.65 15.59
N VAL A 375 15.93 0.07 16.50
CA VAL A 375 15.97 0.43 17.92
C VAL A 375 17.37 0.24 18.51
N PHE A 376 18.04 -0.89 18.21
CA PHE A 376 19.38 -1.13 18.72
C PHE A 376 20.43 -0.16 18.16
N VAL A 377 20.39 0.13 16.86
CA VAL A 377 21.31 1.11 16.22
C VAL A 377 21.06 2.51 16.77
N SER A 378 19.81 2.86 17.07
CA SER A 378 19.43 4.13 17.70
C SER A 378 19.99 4.29 19.11
N ILE A 379 20.09 3.20 19.89
CA ILE A 379 20.59 3.21 21.27
C ILE A 379 22.12 3.07 21.32
N TRP A 380 22.70 2.24 20.45
CA TRP A 380 24.11 1.86 20.51
C TRP A 380 24.84 2.09 19.17
N PRO A 381 25.36 3.31 18.92
CA PRO A 381 26.02 3.66 17.66
C PRO A 381 27.17 2.74 17.20
N PRO A 382 27.99 2.14 18.09
CA PRO A 382 29.03 1.18 17.69
C PRO A 382 28.51 -0.05 16.95
N LEU A 383 27.23 -0.41 17.13
CA LEU A 383 26.59 -1.52 16.44
C LEU A 383 26.65 -1.39 14.91
N LEU A 384 26.63 -0.15 14.39
CA LEU A 384 26.74 0.11 12.95
C LEU A 384 28.03 -0.47 12.36
N TRP A 385 29.15 -0.29 13.05
CA TRP A 385 30.46 -0.75 12.59
C TRP A 385 30.58 -2.27 12.64
N ILE A 386 30.04 -2.89 13.69
CA ILE A 386 29.94 -4.35 13.79
C ILE A 386 29.10 -4.89 12.64
N TRP A 387 27.95 -4.27 12.38
CA TRP A 387 27.05 -4.68 11.30
C TRP A 387 27.70 -4.55 9.91
N LEU A 388 28.50 -3.50 9.69
CA LEU A 388 29.28 -3.30 8.46
C LEU A 388 30.26 -4.46 8.19
N CYS A 389 30.81 -5.09 9.24
CA CYS A 389 31.67 -6.27 9.10
C CYS A 389 30.88 -7.58 8.91
N ILE A 390 29.72 -7.70 9.55
CA ILE A 390 28.89 -8.92 9.49
C ILE A 390 28.26 -9.10 8.11
N LEU A 391 27.71 -8.04 7.50
CA LEU A 391 26.97 -8.17 6.23
C LEU A 391 27.82 -8.76 5.09
N PRO A 392 29.08 -8.36 4.86
CA PRO A 392 29.97 -9.03 3.90
C PRO A 392 30.23 -10.49 4.25
N LEU A 393 30.39 -10.84 5.54
CA LEU A 393 30.60 -12.22 5.97
C LEU A 393 29.36 -13.09 5.70
N GLU A 394 28.16 -12.55 5.87
CA GLU A 394 26.91 -13.23 5.50
C GLU A 394 26.88 -13.51 3.99
N CYS A 395 27.21 -12.51 3.15
CA CYS A 395 27.29 -12.67 1.70
C CYS A 395 28.31 -13.76 1.30
N ILE A 396 29.50 -13.75 1.89
CA ILE A 396 30.54 -14.77 1.63
C ILE A 396 30.06 -16.16 2.08
N GLY A 397 29.48 -16.26 3.28
CA GLY A 397 28.93 -17.51 3.81
C GLY A 397 27.87 -18.11 2.88
N LEU A 398 26.96 -17.29 2.37
CA LEU A 398 25.95 -17.71 1.41
C LEU A 398 26.56 -18.19 0.10
N ILE A 399 27.56 -17.50 -0.46
CA ILE A 399 28.25 -17.95 -1.67
C ILE A 399 28.97 -19.29 -1.42
N CYS A 400 29.57 -19.48 -0.25
CA CYS A 400 30.28 -20.71 0.10
C CYS A 400 29.37 -21.92 0.28
N ILE A 401 28.24 -21.76 0.99
CA ILE A 401 27.24 -22.83 1.18
C ILE A 401 26.68 -23.29 -0.17
N THR A 402 26.51 -22.36 -1.10
CA THR A 402 25.78 -22.58 -2.34
C THR A 402 26.66 -23.10 -3.48
N ARG A 403 27.98 -23.08 -3.30
CA ARG A 403 28.93 -23.82 -4.13
C ARG A 403 29.13 -25.28 -3.71
N ARG A 404 28.66 -25.65 -2.51
CA ARG A 404 28.72 -27.05 -2.01
C ARG A 404 27.47 -27.88 -2.33
N ILE A 405 26.39 -27.22 -2.72
CA ILE A 405 25.11 -27.82 -3.16
C ILE A 405 25.09 -27.73 -4.68
#